data_AF-A0A4Y6UAA9-F1
#
_entry.id   AF-A0A4Y6UAA9-F1
#
_cell.length_a   1.000
_cell.length_b   1.000
_cell.length_c   1.000
_cell.angle_alpha   90.00
_cell.angle_beta   90.00
_cell.angle_gamma   90.00
#
_symmetry.space_group_name_H-M   'P 1'
#
loop_
_entity.id
_entity.type
_entity.pdbx_description
1 polymer ?
#
loop_
_entity_poly.entity_id
_entity_poly.type
_entity_poly.pdbx_seq_one_letter_code
_entity_poly.pdbx_strand_id
1 'polypeptide(L)'
;MTPTGAPTRPASKGLTRPLAGALALFMGAWSLAGCSGEDAMRAFGIKRTLPDEYTVLTRAPLAMPPSEKLVLPGAANANRPDESPRVQALQTLAPETALHTETGEGSKGQSELVLQAQHNAKAPHNAELGDADKGFVDSLMFWQGGGAGDVVDSKAENARIKRDSALGRSFSEGATPTTRKH
;
A
#
# COMPACT_ATOMS: atom_id res chain seq x y z
N MET A 1 -27.59 -101.87 -27.90
CA MET A 1 -26.70 -100.72 -27.66
C MET A 1 -26.57 -100.53 -26.17
N THR A 2 -25.34 -100.63 -25.70
CA THR A 2 -24.86 -100.57 -24.32
C THR A 2 -25.07 -99.19 -23.67
N PRO A 3 -25.04 -99.13 -22.33
CA PRO A 3 -25.44 -97.97 -21.53
C PRO A 3 -24.32 -96.93 -21.44
N THR A 4 -24.66 -95.66 -21.22
CA THR A 4 -23.70 -94.67 -20.72
C THR A 4 -24.28 -94.03 -19.48
N GLY A 5 -23.63 -94.27 -18.35
CA GLY A 5 -23.97 -93.71 -17.06
C GLY A 5 -23.01 -92.61 -16.60
N ALA A 6 -23.37 -92.09 -15.44
CA ALA A 6 -22.60 -91.32 -14.47
C ALA A 6 -22.45 -89.80 -14.73
N PRO A 7 -22.12 -89.00 -13.69
CA PRO A 7 -22.81 -88.93 -12.40
C PRO A 7 -23.05 -87.47 -11.93
N THR A 8 -24.02 -87.31 -11.04
CA THR A 8 -24.20 -86.12 -10.19
C THR A 8 -22.97 -85.89 -9.31
N ARG A 9 -22.44 -84.66 -9.30
CA ARG A 9 -21.35 -84.23 -8.42
C ARG A 9 -21.92 -83.35 -7.30
N PRO A 10 -21.86 -83.76 -6.02
CA PRO A 10 -22.08 -82.85 -4.91
C PRO A 10 -20.75 -82.24 -4.41
N ALA A 11 -20.90 -81.03 -3.87
CA ALA A 11 -20.10 -80.40 -2.83
C ALA A 11 -18.60 -80.14 -3.08
N SER A 12 -18.22 -78.86 -2.99
CA SER A 12 -17.11 -78.45 -2.13
C SER A 12 -17.27 -76.99 -1.71
N LYS A 13 -17.96 -76.75 -0.57
CA LYS A 13 -17.76 -75.52 0.20
C LYS A 13 -16.35 -75.60 0.78
N GLY A 14 -15.38 -75.05 0.06
CA GLY A 14 -14.03 -74.81 0.54
C GLY A 14 -14.06 -73.75 1.63
N LEU A 15 -14.15 -74.21 2.87
CA LEU A 15 -13.93 -73.46 4.10
C LEU A 15 -12.44 -73.08 4.20
N THR A 16 -11.98 -72.16 3.37
CA THR A 16 -10.61 -71.62 3.40
C THR A 16 -10.66 -70.10 3.31
N ARG A 17 -11.38 -69.45 4.24
CA ARG A 17 -11.50 -67.98 4.29
C ARG A 17 -11.06 -67.30 5.60
N PRO A 18 -10.86 -67.96 6.76
CA PRO A 18 -10.41 -67.21 7.94
C PRO A 18 -8.90 -66.94 7.91
N LEU A 19 -8.09 -67.85 7.34
CA LEU A 19 -6.63 -67.70 7.31
C LEU A 19 -6.16 -66.64 6.29
N ALA A 20 -6.81 -66.57 5.12
CA ALA A 20 -6.52 -65.57 4.10
C ALA A 20 -6.93 -64.15 4.55
N GLY A 21 -8.05 -64.03 5.28
CA GLY A 21 -8.46 -62.77 5.88
C GLY A 21 -7.48 -62.31 6.97
N ALA A 22 -7.06 -63.20 7.86
CA ALA A 22 -6.09 -62.89 8.90
C ALA A 22 -4.72 -62.48 8.34
N LEU A 23 -4.25 -63.15 7.29
CA LEU A 23 -2.99 -62.81 6.63
C LEU A 23 -3.07 -61.45 5.91
N ALA A 24 -4.18 -61.14 5.23
CA ALA A 24 -4.40 -59.84 4.61
C ALA A 24 -4.49 -58.71 5.64
N LEU A 25 -5.11 -58.96 6.80
CA LEU A 25 -5.21 -57.98 7.89
C LEU A 25 -3.85 -57.75 8.57
N PHE A 26 -3.06 -58.81 8.76
CA PHE A 26 -1.67 -58.68 9.23
C PHE A 26 -0.79 -57.92 8.26
N MET A 27 -0.91 -58.19 6.96
CA MET A 27 -0.14 -57.53 5.91
C MET A 27 -0.55 -56.05 5.75
N GLY A 28 -1.84 -55.74 5.90
CA GLY A 28 -2.36 -54.37 5.96
C GLY A 28 -1.88 -53.62 7.21
N ALA A 29 -1.89 -54.26 8.37
CA ALA A 29 -1.39 -53.67 9.62
C ALA A 29 0.12 -53.38 9.54
N TRP A 30 0.91 -54.27 8.93
CA TRP A 30 2.34 -54.03 8.66
C TRP A 30 2.58 -52.93 7.61
N SER A 31 1.69 -52.79 6.63
CA SER A 31 1.76 -51.71 5.64
C SER A 31 1.54 -50.33 6.28
N LEU A 32 0.65 -50.23 7.27
CA LEU A 32 0.44 -49.00 8.05
C LEU A 32 1.57 -48.72 9.05
N ALA A 33 2.25 -49.76 9.57
CA ALA A 33 3.40 -49.59 10.46
C ALA A 33 4.63 -49.00 9.75
N GLY A 34 4.70 -49.07 8.41
CA GLY A 34 5.74 -48.44 7.60
C GLY A 34 5.51 -46.96 7.31
N CYS A 35 4.29 -46.44 7.54
CA CYS A 35 4.01 -45.02 7.48
C CYS A 35 4.37 -44.41 8.84
N SER A 36 5.62 -43.96 8.96
CA SER A 36 6.17 -43.30 10.15
C SER A 36 5.20 -42.23 10.66
N GLY A 37 4.54 -42.51 11.79
CA GLY A 37 3.60 -41.57 12.41
C GLY A 37 4.23 -40.20 12.73
N GLU A 38 5.55 -40.16 12.86
CA GLU A 38 6.30 -38.92 13.06
C GLU A 38 6.29 -37.99 11.85
N ASP A 39 6.39 -38.53 10.62
CA ASP A 39 6.32 -37.72 9.40
C ASP A 39 4.89 -37.23 9.14
N ALA A 40 3.89 -38.05 9.46
CA ALA A 40 2.49 -37.61 9.46
C ALA A 40 2.26 -36.46 10.46
N MET A 41 2.73 -36.59 11.70
CA MET A 41 2.61 -35.54 12.72
C MET A 41 3.39 -34.26 12.36
N ARG A 42 4.52 -34.38 11.63
CA ARG A 42 5.26 -33.26 11.08
C ARG A 42 4.50 -32.57 9.94
N ALA A 43 3.91 -33.34 9.02
CA ALA A 43 3.09 -32.81 7.92
C ALA A 43 1.80 -32.12 8.41
N PHE A 44 1.18 -32.64 9.48
CA PHE A 44 0.03 -32.02 10.13
C PHE A 44 0.40 -30.88 11.09
N GLY A 45 1.69 -30.52 11.20
CA GLY A 45 2.15 -29.37 12.00
C GLY A 45 2.05 -29.56 13.52
N ILE A 46 1.76 -30.78 13.99
CA ILE A 46 1.64 -31.13 15.41
C ILE A 46 3.03 -31.15 16.08
N LYS A 47 4.07 -31.55 15.32
CA LYS A 47 5.47 -31.52 15.78
C LYS A 47 6.20 -30.37 15.08
N ARG A 48 6.64 -29.37 15.86
CA ARG A 48 7.39 -28.21 15.35
C ARG A 48 8.83 -28.61 15.03
N THR A 49 9.22 -28.49 13.77
CA THR A 49 10.63 -28.62 13.36
C THR A 49 11.27 -27.24 13.47
N LEU A 50 12.17 -27.03 14.42
CA LEU A 50 13.00 -25.83 14.42
C LEU A 50 14.15 -26.07 13.43
N PRO A 51 14.42 -25.13 12.51
CA PRO A 51 15.66 -25.15 11.74
C PRO A 51 16.84 -25.14 12.72
N ASP A 52 17.85 -25.94 12.42
CA ASP A 52 19.07 -26.04 13.22
C ASP A 52 19.73 -24.67 13.40
N GLU A 53 20.15 -24.39 14.63
CA GLU A 53 20.81 -23.14 15.02
C GLU A 53 22.08 -22.83 14.23
N TYR A 54 22.67 -23.82 13.54
CA TYR A 54 23.82 -23.64 12.66
C TYR A 54 23.49 -23.56 11.16
N THR A 55 22.21 -23.68 10.78
CA THR A 55 21.81 -23.62 9.36
C THR A 55 21.73 -22.16 8.89
N VAL A 56 22.78 -21.72 8.19
CA VAL A 56 22.81 -20.40 7.54
C VAL A 56 22.01 -20.43 6.23
N LEU A 57 20.79 -19.90 6.27
CA LEU A 57 20.00 -19.64 5.06
C LEU A 57 20.48 -18.32 4.42
N THR A 58 20.95 -18.39 3.18
CA THR A 58 21.30 -17.20 2.41
C THR A 58 20.02 -16.49 1.97
N ARG A 59 19.78 -15.27 2.48
CA ARG A 59 18.72 -14.41 1.95
C ARG A 59 19.21 -13.78 0.65
N ALA A 60 18.29 -13.55 -0.29
CA ALA A 60 18.58 -12.73 -1.45
C ALA A 60 19.17 -11.38 -1.00
N PRO A 61 20.23 -10.87 -1.65
CA PRO A 61 20.81 -9.59 -1.29
C PRO A 61 19.72 -8.51 -1.37
N LEU A 62 19.69 -7.61 -0.38
CA LEU A 62 18.82 -6.44 -0.44
C LEU A 62 19.31 -5.56 -1.59
N ALA A 63 18.57 -5.57 -2.70
CA ALA A 63 18.74 -4.56 -3.73
C ALA A 63 18.26 -3.23 -3.16
N MET A 64 19.16 -2.24 -3.07
CA MET A 64 18.76 -0.89 -2.75
C MET A 64 17.92 -0.37 -3.92
N PRO A 65 16.66 0.05 -3.71
CA PRO A 65 15.90 0.70 -4.77
C PRO A 65 16.65 1.96 -5.22
N PRO A 66 16.54 2.36 -6.50
CA PRO A 66 17.16 3.59 -6.99
C PRO A 66 16.75 4.73 -6.06
N SER A 67 17.74 5.42 -5.49
CA SER A 67 17.48 6.45 -4.49
C SER A 67 16.53 7.50 -5.10
N GLU A 68 15.35 7.68 -4.49
CA GLU A 68 14.43 8.79 -4.77
C GLU A 68 15.00 10.12 -4.28
N LYS A 69 16.24 10.44 -4.65
CA LYS A 69 16.68 11.82 -4.60
C LYS A 69 15.94 12.52 -5.72
N LEU A 70 14.78 13.08 -5.37
CA LEU A 70 14.05 14.01 -6.23
C LEU A 70 15.03 15.09 -6.64
N VAL A 71 15.47 15.00 -7.89
CA VAL A 71 16.30 16.03 -8.49
C VAL A 71 15.41 17.27 -8.58
N LEU A 72 15.91 18.42 -8.13
CA LEU A 72 15.16 19.67 -8.23
C LEU A 72 14.71 19.86 -9.69
N PRO A 73 13.44 20.24 -9.92
CA PRO A 73 12.96 20.56 -11.26
C PRO A 73 13.90 21.59 -11.92
N GLY A 74 14.56 21.19 -13.02
CA GLY A 74 15.48 22.06 -13.77
C GLY A 74 16.98 21.88 -13.49
N ALA A 75 17.41 20.91 -12.67
CA ALA A 75 18.84 20.63 -12.52
C ALA A 75 19.48 20.20 -13.86
N ALA A 76 20.68 20.71 -14.15
CA ALA A 76 21.39 20.47 -15.42
C ALA A 76 21.71 18.99 -15.70
N ASN A 77 21.71 18.16 -14.66
CA ASN A 77 22.00 16.73 -14.69
C ASN A 77 20.73 15.86 -14.46
N ALA A 78 19.54 16.44 -14.54
CA ALA A 78 18.32 15.63 -14.58
C ALA A 78 18.32 14.82 -15.88
N ASN A 79 18.23 13.49 -15.78
CA ASN A 79 17.96 12.60 -16.92
C ASN A 79 16.55 12.91 -17.45
N ARG A 80 16.44 13.98 -18.24
CA ARG A 80 15.24 14.26 -19.02
C ARG A 80 15.28 13.32 -20.23
N PRO A 81 14.16 12.70 -20.63
CA PRO A 81 14.04 12.19 -22.00
C PRO A 81 14.47 13.31 -22.96
N ASP A 82 15.21 13.02 -24.03
CA ASP A 82 15.66 14.03 -25.00
C ASP A 82 14.46 14.77 -25.61
N GLU A 83 13.99 15.83 -24.93
CA GLU A 83 12.95 16.70 -25.41
C GLU A 83 13.57 17.57 -26.49
N SER A 84 13.06 17.46 -27.72
CA SER A 84 13.55 18.30 -28.81
C SER A 84 13.45 19.79 -28.42
N PRO A 85 14.46 20.63 -28.72
CA PRO A 85 14.44 22.07 -28.39
C PRO A 85 13.19 22.80 -28.90
N ARG A 86 12.61 22.29 -29.99
CA ARG A 86 11.35 22.77 -30.56
C ARG A 86 10.18 22.60 -29.59
N VAL A 87 10.06 21.47 -28.91
CA VAL A 87 8.96 21.20 -27.96
C VAL A 87 9.06 22.13 -26.75
N GLN A 88 10.27 22.37 -26.25
CA GLN A 88 10.50 23.27 -25.14
C GLN A 88 10.19 24.74 -25.48
N ALA A 89 10.54 25.19 -26.69
CA ALA A 89 10.16 26.50 -27.20
C ALA A 89 8.64 26.63 -27.37
N LEU A 90 7.98 25.60 -27.91
CA LEU A 90 6.52 25.57 -28.07
C LEU A 90 5.79 25.62 -26.72
N GLN A 91 6.29 24.94 -25.70
CA GLN A 91 5.71 24.98 -24.35
C GLN A 91 5.79 26.38 -23.72
N THR A 92 6.82 27.15 -24.06
CA THR A 92 6.99 28.52 -23.57
C THR A 92 6.08 29.49 -24.32
N LEU A 93 5.87 29.26 -25.63
CA LEU A 93 5.09 30.14 -26.50
C LEU A 93 3.58 29.84 -26.48
N ALA A 94 3.20 28.60 -26.23
CA ALA A 94 1.83 28.12 -26.23
C ALA A 94 1.66 27.04 -25.14
N PRO A 95 1.51 27.44 -23.85
CA PRO A 95 1.42 26.49 -22.74
C PRO A 95 0.20 25.55 -22.87
N GLU A 96 -0.86 26.00 -23.53
CA GLU A 96 -2.01 25.17 -23.94
C GLU A 96 -1.68 24.04 -24.92
N THR A 97 -0.61 24.15 -25.71
CA THR A 97 -0.18 23.07 -26.63
C THR A 97 0.63 21.99 -25.89
N ALA A 98 1.27 22.37 -24.78
CA ALA A 98 1.97 21.46 -23.87
C ALA A 98 1.03 20.69 -22.94
N LEU A 99 -0.14 21.24 -22.68
CA LEU A 99 -1.27 20.49 -22.16
C LEU A 99 -1.71 19.55 -23.28
N HIS A 100 -1.07 18.39 -23.39
CA HIS A 100 -1.62 17.29 -24.15
C HIS A 100 -3.02 17.02 -23.59
N THR A 101 -4.05 17.49 -24.30
CA THR A 101 -5.41 16.99 -24.09
C THR A 101 -5.31 15.50 -24.35
N GLU A 102 -5.35 14.71 -23.27
CA GLU A 102 -5.60 13.28 -23.35
C GLU A 102 -6.92 13.11 -24.09
N THR A 103 -6.84 12.86 -25.40
CA THR A 103 -8.02 12.64 -26.24
C THR A 103 -8.51 11.23 -25.97
N GLY A 104 -9.43 11.09 -25.02
CA GLY A 104 -10.05 9.83 -24.64
C GLY A 104 -11.10 10.03 -23.56
N GLU A 105 -12.06 9.12 -23.48
CA GLU A 105 -13.00 9.10 -22.36
C GLU A 105 -12.23 8.67 -21.11
N GLY A 106 -12.08 9.60 -20.15
CA GLY A 106 -11.35 9.33 -18.91
C GLY A 106 -11.93 8.12 -18.18
N SER A 107 -11.07 7.24 -17.68
CA SER A 107 -11.54 6.09 -16.90
C SER A 107 -12.25 6.55 -15.62
N LYS A 108 -13.16 5.72 -15.09
CA LYS A 108 -13.87 6.02 -13.83
C LYS A 108 -12.92 6.31 -12.67
N GLY A 109 -11.77 5.63 -12.62
CA GLY A 109 -10.74 5.90 -11.60
C GLY A 109 -10.07 7.26 -11.79
N GLN A 110 -9.83 7.66 -13.03
CA GLN A 110 -9.21 8.94 -13.35
C GLN A 110 -10.15 10.12 -13.05
N SER A 111 -11.46 9.99 -13.33
CA SER A 111 -12.45 10.99 -12.92
C SER A 111 -12.53 11.14 -11.40
N GLU A 112 -12.46 10.02 -10.66
CA GLU A 112 -12.50 10.06 -9.20
C GLU A 112 -11.27 10.76 -8.62
N LEU A 113 -10.07 10.45 -9.14
CA LEU A 113 -8.83 11.10 -8.73
C LEU A 113 -8.86 12.60 -9.01
N VAL A 114 -9.38 13.02 -10.17
CA VAL A 114 -9.54 14.44 -10.50
C VAL A 114 -10.53 15.13 -9.56
N LEU A 115 -11.65 14.48 -9.24
CA LEU A 115 -12.62 15.01 -8.27
C LEU A 115 -12.01 15.15 -6.89
N GLN A 116 -11.26 14.17 -6.41
CA GLN A 116 -10.56 14.20 -5.13
C GLN A 116 -9.49 15.30 -5.11
N ALA A 117 -8.71 15.44 -6.18
CA ALA A 117 -7.71 16.51 -6.29
C ALA A 117 -8.37 17.90 -6.29
N GLN A 118 -9.50 18.07 -6.99
CA GLN A 118 -10.25 19.32 -6.97
C GLN A 118 -10.85 19.62 -5.59
N HIS A 119 -11.35 18.61 -4.89
CA HIS A 119 -11.84 18.75 -3.52
C HIS A 119 -10.71 19.22 -2.60
N ASN A 120 -9.55 18.57 -2.65
CA ASN A 120 -8.40 18.91 -1.81
C ASN A 120 -7.82 20.30 -2.13
N ALA A 121 -7.80 20.69 -3.41
CA ALA A 121 -7.37 22.03 -3.82
C ALA A 121 -8.31 23.15 -3.34
N LYS A 122 -9.60 22.84 -3.14
CA LYS A 122 -10.61 23.77 -2.62
C LYS A 122 -10.80 23.69 -1.11
N ALA A 123 -10.17 22.71 -0.46
CA ALA A 123 -10.20 22.60 0.98
C ALA A 123 -9.59 23.87 1.60
N PRO A 124 -10.12 24.35 2.74
CA PRO A 124 -9.51 25.46 3.45
C PRO A 124 -8.04 25.14 3.74
N HIS A 125 -7.17 26.14 3.62
CA HIS A 125 -5.78 26.01 4.04
C HIS A 125 -5.76 25.48 5.48
N ASN A 126 -5.03 24.38 5.72
CA ASN A 126 -4.94 23.66 7.00
C ASN A 126 -6.03 22.60 7.28
N ALA A 127 -6.77 22.11 6.28
CA ALA A 127 -7.69 20.98 6.48
C ALA A 127 -7.01 19.75 7.12
N GLU A 128 -5.72 19.55 6.83
CA GLU A 128 -4.88 18.46 7.38
C GLU A 128 -4.58 18.63 8.89
N LEU A 129 -4.68 19.86 9.43
CA LEU A 129 -4.36 20.14 10.83
C LEU A 129 -5.53 19.86 11.78
N GLY A 130 -6.69 19.45 11.23
CA GLY A 130 -7.93 19.28 11.99
C GLY A 130 -8.38 20.58 12.67
N ASP A 131 -9.55 20.56 13.31
CA ASP A 131 -9.80 21.52 14.38
C ASP A 131 -8.94 21.11 15.58
N ALA A 132 -7.63 21.36 15.48
CA ALA A 132 -6.75 21.27 16.63
C ALA A 132 -7.38 22.11 17.73
N ASP A 133 -7.60 21.46 18.88
CA ASP A 133 -8.38 22.00 19.99
C ASP A 133 -7.76 23.31 20.45
N LYS A 134 -8.26 24.42 19.89
CA LYS A 134 -7.65 25.74 20.00
C LYS A 134 -7.49 26.11 21.46
N GLY A 135 -8.40 25.66 22.33
CA GLY A 135 -8.36 25.90 23.77
C GLY A 135 -7.17 25.28 24.49
N PHE A 136 -6.78 24.04 24.18
CA PHE A 136 -5.63 23.42 24.85
C PHE A 136 -4.32 24.14 24.49
N VAL A 137 -4.11 24.39 23.20
CA VAL A 137 -2.90 25.09 22.72
C VAL A 137 -2.85 26.53 23.26
N ASP A 138 -3.98 27.23 23.26
CA ASP A 138 -4.09 28.59 23.80
C ASP A 138 -3.78 28.60 25.32
N SER A 139 -4.29 27.63 26.08
CA SER A 139 -3.99 27.50 27.52
C SER A 139 -2.51 27.23 27.81
N LEU A 140 -1.84 26.46 26.93
CA LEU A 140 -0.41 26.17 27.07
C LEU A 140 0.44 27.39 26.70
N MET A 141 0.09 28.08 25.62
CA MET A 141 0.85 29.25 25.13
C MET A 141 0.65 30.48 26.03
N PHE A 142 -0.56 30.70 26.54
CA PHE A 142 -0.93 31.84 27.39
C PHE A 142 -1.11 31.46 28.86
N TRP A 143 -0.38 30.45 29.34
CA TRP A 143 -0.46 29.91 30.71
C TRP A 143 -0.19 30.96 31.81
N GLN A 144 0.55 32.03 31.49
CA GLN A 144 0.87 33.13 32.41
C GLN A 144 -0.07 34.35 32.22
N GLY A 145 -1.18 34.17 31.51
CA GLY A 145 -2.13 35.22 31.16
C GLY A 145 -1.86 35.86 29.79
N GLY A 146 -2.88 36.55 29.27
CA GLY A 146 -2.92 37.05 27.89
C GLY A 146 -3.85 36.21 27.01
N GLY A 147 -3.88 36.51 25.72
CA GLY A 147 -4.63 35.73 24.74
C GLY A 147 -4.12 36.00 23.34
N ALA A 148 -4.53 35.15 22.39
CA ALA A 148 -4.22 35.37 20.99
C ALA A 148 -4.76 36.75 20.52
N GLY A 149 -3.93 37.49 19.78
CA GLY A 149 -4.37 38.72 19.12
C GLY A 149 -5.35 38.44 17.98
N ASP A 150 -5.94 39.50 17.43
CA ASP A 150 -6.82 39.39 16.26
C ASP A 150 -6.05 38.84 15.04
N VAL A 151 -6.73 38.06 14.21
CA VAL A 151 -6.16 37.49 12.98
C VAL A 151 -5.85 38.61 11.99
N VAL A 152 -4.65 38.63 11.42
CA VAL A 152 -4.25 39.61 10.40
C VAL A 152 -5.04 39.41 9.10
N ASP A 153 -5.63 40.48 8.55
CA ASP A 153 -6.21 40.46 7.20
C ASP A 153 -5.07 40.41 6.18
N SER A 154 -4.80 39.22 5.63
CA SER A 154 -3.69 39.01 4.70
C SER A 154 -3.79 39.87 3.43
N LYS A 155 -5.02 40.17 2.97
CA LYS A 155 -5.22 40.95 1.73
C LYS A 155 -4.97 42.43 2.00
N ALA A 156 -5.54 42.96 3.07
CA ALA A 156 -5.32 44.35 3.47
C ALA A 156 -3.86 44.61 3.87
N GLU A 157 -3.23 43.67 4.59
CA GLU A 157 -1.83 43.81 5.00
C GLU A 157 -0.88 43.76 3.80
N ASN A 158 -1.08 42.85 2.85
CA ASN A 158 -0.25 42.81 1.64
C ASN A 158 -0.41 44.11 0.82
N ALA A 159 -1.62 44.68 0.76
CA ALA A 159 -1.83 45.97 0.11
C ALA A 159 -1.10 47.13 0.84
N ARG A 160 -1.06 47.10 2.18
CA ARG A 160 -0.30 48.08 2.98
C ARG A 160 1.20 47.97 2.71
N ILE A 161 1.76 46.77 2.80
CA ILE A 161 3.19 46.52 2.54
C ILE A 161 3.60 46.96 1.13
N LYS A 162 2.78 46.68 0.11
CA LYS A 162 3.05 47.13 -1.26
C LYS A 162 3.04 48.66 -1.40
N ARG A 163 2.11 49.34 -0.71
CA ARG A 163 2.07 50.81 -0.69
C ARG A 163 3.29 51.39 0.02
N ASP A 164 3.63 50.86 1.19
CA ASP A 164 4.71 51.39 2.01
C ASP A 164 6.08 51.16 1.37
N SER A 165 6.29 49.99 0.75
CA SER A 165 7.50 49.72 -0.05
C SER A 165 7.64 50.66 -1.26
N ALA A 166 6.53 50.99 -1.95
CA ALA A 166 6.55 51.96 -3.04
C ALA A 166 6.86 53.40 -2.57
N LEU A 167 6.59 53.70 -1.30
CA LEU A 167 6.88 54.98 -0.66
C LEU A 167 8.24 55.01 0.07
N GLY A 168 9.01 53.90 0.03
CA GLY A 168 10.29 53.76 0.74
C GLY A 168 10.18 53.70 2.27
N ARG A 169 8.98 53.41 2.80
CA ARG A 169 8.72 53.27 4.23
C ARG A 169 9.07 51.87 4.73
N SER A 170 9.29 51.75 6.04
CA SER A 170 9.62 50.46 6.66
C SER A 170 8.39 49.55 6.77
N PHE A 171 8.60 48.22 6.76
CA PHE A 171 7.51 47.25 6.88
C PHE A 171 6.73 47.34 8.19
N SER A 172 7.37 47.81 9.26
CA SER A 172 6.78 47.98 10.60
C SER A 172 6.00 49.28 10.78
N GLU A 173 5.92 50.12 9.76
CA GLU A 173 5.31 51.44 9.88
C GLU A 173 3.78 51.37 9.74
N GLY A 174 3.07 51.84 10.77
CA GLY A 174 1.60 51.85 10.79
C GLY A 174 0.96 50.63 11.44
N ALA A 175 -0.37 50.64 11.52
CA ALA A 175 -1.13 49.56 12.14
C ALA A 175 -1.36 48.39 11.16
N THR A 176 -1.11 47.16 11.63
CA THR A 176 -1.42 45.94 10.88
C THR A 176 -2.94 45.73 10.83
N PRO A 177 -3.56 45.65 9.64
CA PRO A 177 -4.98 45.39 9.50
C PRO A 177 -5.34 44.00 10.04
N THR A 178 -6.32 43.95 10.94
CA THR A 178 -6.83 42.70 11.51
C THR A 178 -8.30 42.46 11.14
N THR A 179 -8.66 41.19 10.97
CA THR A 179 -10.04 40.74 10.78
C THR A 179 -10.61 40.35 12.13
N ARG A 180 -11.58 41.10 12.64
CA ARG A 180 -12.34 40.68 13.82
C ARG A 180 -13.38 39.64 13.39
N LYS A 181 -13.32 38.43 13.94
CA LYS A 181 -14.43 37.48 13.82
C LYS A 181 -15.58 38.00 14.70
N HIS A 182 -16.73 38.26 14.08
CA HIS A 182 -17.99 38.48 14.77
C HIS A 182 -18.66 37.14 15.07
#